data_AF-A0A2N3C9Z4-F1
#
_entry.id   AF-A0A2N3C9Z4-F1
#
_cell.length_a   1.000
_cell.length_b   1.000
_cell.length_c   1.000
_cell.angle_alpha   90.00
_cell.angle_beta   90.00
_cell.angle_gamma   90.00
#
_symmetry.space_group_name_H-M   'P 1'
#
loop_
_entity.id
_entity.type
_entity.pdbx_description
1 polymer ?
#
loop_
_entity_poly.entity_id
_entity_poly.type
_entity_poly.pdbx_seq_one_letter_code
_entity_poly.pdbx_strand_id
1 'polypeptide(L)'
;MVGETEMNAAAASPSAGWRGKLAGFALGLSVFSVAWFAIAAIGTKLGAWSWQFGLGVMTVQWGPILIAAAGVVSLAALIVALIRAPRKKAAMLAFAAVLISGLALGRVAAFGGTAERLPPLHDIQTDWADPIQPSDALLTEREATGALNAIEDAPVIPEGANARWPGLGGRLVSEVQEEAEFVPGEQKSPKAAPYPYLAPLIAPGSVEDGYAAALAAVEGKGWSIVLAEPEEGRIEATQTSFWYGFKDDILIRVRPDEAGVRIDVRSVSRVGLSDLGVNARRVRDLLDELEVRLNKASPAGG
;
A
#
# COMPACT_ATOMS: atom_id res chain seq x y z
N MET A 1 -29.53 -21.67 64.07
CA MET A 1 -29.45 -21.05 62.74
C MET A 1 -28.55 -19.82 62.81
N VAL A 2 -27.23 -20.00 62.69
CA VAL A 2 -26.31 -18.92 62.29
C VAL A 2 -25.13 -19.61 61.60
N GLY A 3 -25.37 -20.03 60.36
CA GLY A 3 -24.35 -20.50 59.42
C GLY A 3 -24.68 -19.85 58.09
N GLU A 4 -23.65 -19.50 57.33
CA GLU A 4 -23.72 -18.84 56.00
C GLU A 4 -23.83 -17.31 56.01
N THR A 5 -22.81 -16.63 56.54
CA THR A 5 -22.50 -15.26 56.08
C THR A 5 -21.00 -15.03 55.89
N GLU A 6 -20.26 -16.11 55.64
CA GLU A 6 -18.93 -16.05 55.05
C GLU A 6 -19.00 -16.72 53.68
N MET A 7 -19.09 -15.93 52.60
CA MET A 7 -18.55 -16.26 51.27
C MET A 7 -19.05 -15.23 50.25
N ASN A 8 -18.27 -14.14 50.09
CA ASN A 8 -18.03 -13.34 48.86
C ASN A 8 -17.77 -11.85 49.17
N ALA A 9 -16.84 -11.56 50.06
CA ALA A 9 -16.04 -10.36 49.84
C ALA A 9 -14.90 -10.77 48.89
N ALA A 10 -15.13 -10.68 47.58
CA ALA A 10 -14.04 -10.77 46.61
C ALA A 10 -13.00 -9.71 47.02
N ALA A 11 -11.92 -10.14 47.67
CA ALA A 11 -10.91 -9.25 48.21
C ALA A 11 -10.42 -8.36 47.06
N ALA A 12 -10.78 -7.07 47.12
CA ALA A 12 -10.39 -6.11 46.10
C ALA A 12 -8.87 -6.20 45.95
N SER A 13 -8.40 -6.60 44.77
CA SER A 13 -6.96 -6.81 44.55
C SER A 13 -6.21 -5.55 44.98
N PRO A 14 -5.19 -5.67 45.84
CA PRO A 14 -4.50 -4.49 46.37
C PRO A 14 -3.98 -3.63 45.21
N SER A 15 -4.30 -2.33 45.27
CA SER A 15 -4.01 -1.37 44.22
C SER A 15 -2.52 -1.02 44.19
N ALA A 16 -1.93 -0.93 43.00
CA ALA A 16 -0.56 -0.42 42.82
C ALA A 16 -0.48 1.11 42.98
N GLY A 17 -1.58 1.78 43.33
CA GLY A 17 -1.65 3.23 43.54
C GLY A 17 -1.26 4.00 42.29
N TRP A 18 -0.40 5.02 42.46
CA TRP A 18 0.08 5.86 41.37
C TRP A 18 0.84 5.09 40.28
N ARG A 19 1.51 3.97 40.62
CA ARG A 19 2.21 3.11 39.65
C ARG A 19 1.24 2.43 38.70
N GLY A 20 0.06 2.05 39.21
CA GLY A 20 -1.02 1.53 38.38
C GLY A 20 -1.59 2.60 37.43
N LYS A 21 -1.72 3.84 37.89
CA LYS A 21 -2.14 4.97 37.05
C LYS A 21 -1.11 5.26 35.96
N LEU A 22 0.19 5.26 36.29
CA LEU A 22 1.28 5.41 35.33
C LEU A 22 1.26 4.30 34.27
N ALA A 23 1.09 3.03 34.67
CA ALA A 23 1.00 1.92 33.73
C ALA A 23 -0.24 2.01 32.81
N GLY A 24 -1.38 2.45 33.35
CA GLY A 24 -2.58 2.72 32.54
C GLY A 24 -2.39 3.88 31.57
N PHE A 25 -1.71 4.95 31.99
CA PHE A 25 -1.34 6.08 31.13
C PHE A 25 -0.39 5.63 30.01
N ALA A 26 0.64 4.85 30.32
CA ALA A 26 1.56 4.31 29.33
C ALA A 26 0.83 3.45 28.28
N LEU A 27 -0.10 2.60 28.73
CA LEU A 27 -0.94 1.82 27.82
C LEU A 27 -1.79 2.72 26.92
N GLY A 28 -2.47 3.72 27.49
CA GLY A 28 -3.25 4.69 26.72
C GLY A 28 -2.40 5.43 25.67
N LEU A 29 -1.20 5.85 26.04
CA LEU A 29 -0.26 6.52 25.15
C LEU A 29 0.22 5.59 24.01
N SER A 30 0.51 4.31 24.31
CA SER A 30 0.88 3.33 23.28
C SER A 30 -0.25 3.09 22.26
N VAL A 31 -1.49 2.97 22.74
CA VAL A 31 -2.67 2.80 21.88
C VAL A 31 -2.91 4.04 21.03
N PHE A 32 -2.81 5.24 21.64
CA PHE A 32 -2.92 6.50 20.92
C PHE A 32 -1.86 6.63 19.84
N SER A 33 -0.61 6.24 20.12
CA SER A 33 0.49 6.31 19.13
C SER A 33 0.23 5.47 17.88
N VAL A 34 -0.52 4.36 18.01
CA VAL A 34 -0.97 3.55 16.87
C VAL A 34 -2.18 4.19 16.19
N ALA A 35 -3.17 4.64 16.97
CA ALA A 35 -4.35 5.31 16.45
C ALA A 35 -4.01 6.58 15.65
N TRP A 36 -2.91 7.25 15.99
CA TRP A 36 -2.37 8.40 15.27
C TRP A 36 -2.22 8.16 13.77
N PHE A 37 -1.75 6.97 13.34
CA PHE A 37 -1.60 6.63 11.92
C PHE A 37 -2.95 6.50 11.22
N ALA A 38 -3.94 5.91 11.89
CA ALA A 38 -5.29 5.83 11.36
C ALA A 38 -5.94 7.22 11.26
N ILE A 39 -5.72 8.08 12.25
CA ILE A 39 -6.17 9.48 12.23
C ILE A 39 -5.54 10.18 11.03
N ALA A 40 -4.22 10.13 10.88
CA ALA A 40 -3.48 10.74 9.77
C ALA A 40 -4.01 10.30 8.39
N ALA A 41 -4.22 9.00 8.20
CA ALA A 41 -4.69 8.44 6.94
C ALA A 41 -6.16 8.78 6.65
N ILE A 42 -7.06 8.52 7.61
CA ILE A 42 -8.50 8.78 7.45
C ILE A 42 -8.76 10.27 7.28
N GLY A 43 -8.07 11.13 8.03
CA GLY A 43 -8.18 12.57 7.86
C GLY A 43 -7.73 13.06 6.48
N THR A 44 -6.70 12.41 5.90
CA THR A 44 -6.32 12.67 4.49
C THR A 44 -7.45 12.26 3.54
N LYS A 45 -7.96 11.04 3.70
CA LYS A 45 -9.02 10.49 2.85
C LYS A 45 -10.32 11.32 2.89
N LEU A 46 -10.67 11.83 4.07
CA LEU A 46 -11.85 12.68 4.29
C LEU A 46 -11.61 14.15 3.93
N GLY A 47 -10.39 14.53 3.51
CA GLY A 47 -10.05 15.91 3.15
C GLY A 47 -9.93 16.86 4.34
N ALA A 48 -9.77 16.34 5.57
CA ALA A 48 -9.50 17.17 6.75
C ALA A 48 -8.13 17.87 6.67
N TRP A 49 -7.19 17.29 5.92
CA TRP A 49 -5.88 17.88 5.59
C TRP A 49 -5.34 17.28 4.28
N SER A 50 -4.30 17.91 3.73
CA SER A 50 -3.63 17.43 2.53
C SER A 50 -2.86 16.14 2.77
N TRP A 51 -2.57 15.39 1.71
CA TRP A 51 -1.80 14.16 1.83
C TRP A 51 -0.34 14.41 2.22
N GLN A 52 0.25 15.55 1.83
CA GLN A 52 1.60 15.92 2.24
C GLN A 52 1.66 16.10 3.77
N PHE A 53 0.60 16.67 4.35
CA PHE A 53 0.49 16.79 5.80
C PHE A 53 0.18 15.45 6.46
N GLY A 54 -0.83 14.71 6.00
CA GLY A 54 -1.23 13.44 6.60
C GLY A 54 -0.16 12.35 6.48
N LEU A 55 0.28 12.02 5.27
CA LEU A 55 1.31 11.01 5.04
C LEU A 55 2.71 11.54 5.41
N GLY A 56 3.09 12.71 4.89
CA GLY A 56 4.45 13.23 5.05
C GLY A 56 4.74 13.70 6.49
N VAL A 57 3.92 14.59 7.03
CA VAL A 57 4.16 15.17 8.36
C VAL A 57 3.67 14.24 9.47
N MET A 58 2.38 13.88 9.48
CA MET A 58 1.82 13.12 10.61
C MET A 58 2.36 11.68 10.64
N THR A 59 2.38 10.97 9.50
CA THR A 59 2.81 9.57 9.46
C THR A 59 4.32 9.40 9.40
N VAL A 60 5.01 10.04 8.45
CA VAL A 60 6.45 9.81 8.25
C VAL A 60 7.30 10.58 9.26
N GLN A 61 7.01 11.86 9.52
CA GLN A 61 7.83 12.67 10.43
C GLN A 61 7.48 12.44 11.92
N TRP A 62 6.20 12.56 12.28
CA TRP A 62 5.78 12.51 13.69
C TRP A 62 5.48 11.10 14.20
N GLY A 63 4.96 10.21 13.36
CA GLY A 63 4.57 8.85 13.74
C GLY A 63 5.66 8.06 14.49
N PRO A 64 6.89 7.93 13.93
CA PRO A 64 7.99 7.23 14.60
C PRO A 64 8.37 7.86 15.95
N ILE A 65 8.36 9.20 16.03
CA ILE A 65 8.69 9.94 17.25
C ILE A 65 7.67 9.65 18.36
N LEU A 66 6.37 9.68 18.02
CA LEU A 66 5.30 9.39 18.98
C LEU A 66 5.36 7.95 19.49
N ILE A 67 5.59 6.97 18.61
CA ILE A 67 5.75 5.57 19.01
C ILE A 67 6.98 5.40 19.93
N ALA A 68 8.12 6.00 19.57
CA ALA A 68 9.34 5.92 20.36
C ALA A 68 9.16 6.53 21.75
N ALA A 69 8.54 7.71 21.84
CA ALA A 69 8.21 8.37 23.10
C ALA A 69 7.26 7.51 23.96
N ALA A 70 6.22 6.92 23.35
CA ALA A 70 5.33 5.99 24.03
C ALA A 70 6.08 4.75 24.54
N GLY A 71 7.04 4.23 23.76
CA GLY A 71 7.90 3.12 24.15
C GLY A 71 8.77 3.44 25.36
N VAL A 72 9.40 4.61 25.41
CA VAL A 72 10.20 5.07 26.56
C VAL A 72 9.34 5.17 27.82
N VAL A 73 8.16 5.78 27.72
CA VAL A 73 7.22 5.88 28.85
C VAL A 73 6.76 4.49 29.30
N SER A 74 6.53 3.57 28.37
CA SER A 74 6.11 2.20 28.66
C SER A 74 7.20 1.40 29.39
N LEU A 75 8.46 1.55 28.97
CA LEU A 75 9.61 0.92 29.65
C LEU A 75 9.79 1.48 31.07
N ALA A 76 9.71 2.79 31.23
CA ALA A 76 9.79 3.43 32.54
C ALA A 76 8.64 2.97 33.46
N ALA A 77 7.41 2.91 32.94
CA ALA A 77 6.26 2.40 33.67
C ALA A 77 6.43 0.93 34.08
N LEU A 78 7.04 0.10 33.23
CA LEU A 78 7.32 -1.30 33.53
C LEU A 78 8.35 -1.43 34.65
N ILE A 79 9.45 -0.68 34.59
CA ILE A 79 10.47 -0.63 35.65
C ILE A 79 9.81 -0.23 36.98
N VAL A 80 9.06 0.88 36.99
CA VAL A 80 8.36 1.39 38.18
C VAL A 80 7.34 0.39 38.73
N ALA A 81 6.61 -0.31 37.85
CA ALA A 81 5.63 -1.31 38.26
C ALA A 81 6.29 -2.50 39.00
N LEU A 82 7.54 -2.84 38.68
CA LEU A 82 8.27 -3.97 39.25
C LEU A 82 8.94 -3.67 40.61
N ILE A 83 9.13 -2.39 40.97
CA ILE A 83 9.85 -1.99 42.20
C ILE A 83 9.19 -2.49 43.49
N ARG A 84 7.85 -2.50 43.58
CA ARG A 84 7.14 -2.82 44.84
C ARG A 84 5.86 -3.61 44.63
N ALA A 85 5.54 -4.49 45.58
CA ALA A 85 4.23 -5.11 45.65
C ALA A 85 3.14 -4.06 46.02
N PRO A 86 1.90 -4.18 45.51
CA PRO A 86 1.43 -5.16 44.53
C PRO A 86 1.90 -4.80 43.10
N ARG A 87 2.36 -5.81 42.34
CA ARG A 87 3.01 -5.64 41.03
C ARG A 87 2.21 -6.15 39.83
N LYS A 88 1.39 -7.20 40.00
CA LYS A 88 0.80 -7.98 38.89
C LYS A 88 0.05 -7.11 37.86
N LYS A 89 -0.96 -6.35 38.28
CA LYS A 89 -1.78 -5.53 37.36
C LYS A 89 -0.98 -4.41 36.70
N ALA A 90 -0.17 -3.67 37.47
CA ALA A 90 0.65 -2.59 36.93
C ALA A 90 1.70 -3.11 35.94
N ALA A 91 2.36 -4.23 36.26
CA ALA A 91 3.33 -4.85 35.36
C ALA A 91 2.67 -5.37 34.08
N MET A 92 1.48 -5.98 34.16
CA MET A 92 0.74 -6.46 33.00
C MET A 92 0.36 -5.31 32.04
N LEU A 93 -0.17 -4.19 32.57
CA LEU A 93 -0.53 -3.03 31.76
C LEU A 93 0.70 -2.38 31.10
N ALA A 94 1.78 -2.18 31.88
CA ALA A 94 3.01 -1.60 31.35
C ALA A 94 3.68 -2.53 30.32
N PHE A 95 3.65 -3.85 30.55
CA PHE A 95 4.16 -4.83 29.59
C PHE A 95 3.35 -4.82 28.29
N ALA A 96 2.03 -4.76 28.36
CA ALA A 96 1.18 -4.61 27.17
C ALA A 96 1.52 -3.33 26.39
N ALA A 97 1.77 -2.22 27.09
CA ALA A 97 2.18 -0.97 26.47
C ALA A 97 3.54 -1.10 25.74
N VAL A 98 4.52 -1.75 26.37
CA VAL A 98 5.82 -2.06 25.75
C VAL A 98 5.64 -2.92 24.49
N LEU A 99 4.79 -3.95 24.55
CA LEU A 99 4.52 -4.80 23.39
C LEU A 99 3.89 -4.01 22.22
N ILE A 100 2.89 -3.17 22.50
CA ILE A 100 2.23 -2.36 21.46
C ILE A 100 3.24 -1.41 20.81
N SER A 101 3.97 -0.62 21.60
CA SER A 101 4.96 0.32 21.07
C SER A 101 6.11 -0.40 20.34
N GLY A 102 6.60 -1.52 20.89
CA GLY A 102 7.67 -2.30 20.27
C GLY A 102 7.27 -2.90 18.92
N LEU A 103 6.08 -3.52 18.84
CA LEU A 103 5.55 -4.07 17.58
C LEU A 103 5.27 -2.95 16.56
N ALA A 104 4.70 -1.82 16.99
CA ALA A 104 4.45 -0.68 16.13
C ALA A 104 5.76 -0.10 15.55
N LEU A 105 6.78 0.08 16.40
CA LEU A 105 8.08 0.58 15.98
C LEU A 105 8.76 -0.40 15.00
N GLY A 106 8.71 -1.70 15.30
CA GLY A 106 9.22 -2.75 14.41
C GLY A 106 8.52 -2.73 13.04
N ARG A 107 7.20 -2.50 13.01
CA ARG A 107 6.43 -2.41 11.75
C ARG A 107 6.78 -1.17 10.93
N VAL A 108 7.00 -0.02 11.57
CA VAL A 108 7.43 1.22 10.92
C VAL A 108 8.86 1.08 10.39
N ALA A 109 9.77 0.51 11.17
CA ALA A 109 11.15 0.25 10.73
C ALA A 109 11.17 -0.71 9.51
N ALA A 110 10.39 -1.79 9.55
CA ALA A 110 10.27 -2.71 8.42
C ALA A 110 9.69 -2.03 7.16
N PHE A 111 8.71 -1.14 7.33
CA PHE A 111 8.16 -0.35 6.22
C PHE A 111 9.19 0.62 5.64
N GLY A 112 9.92 1.35 6.48
CA GLY A 112 10.99 2.26 6.07
C GLY A 112 12.06 1.54 5.26
N GLY A 113 12.53 0.38 5.75
CA GLY A 113 13.52 -0.43 5.03
C GLY A 113 13.04 -0.91 3.66
N THR A 114 11.76 -1.26 3.51
CA THR A 114 11.18 -1.56 2.18
C THR A 114 11.16 -0.32 1.29
N ALA A 115 10.75 0.84 1.82
CA ALA A 115 10.61 2.08 1.06
C ALA A 115 11.94 2.70 0.62
N GLU A 116 13.04 2.40 1.29
CA GLU A 116 14.40 2.78 0.86
C GLU A 116 14.94 1.87 -0.24
N ARG A 117 14.51 0.61 -0.27
CA ARG A 117 15.07 -0.42 -1.17
C ARG A 117 14.36 -0.50 -2.52
N LEU A 118 13.11 -0.07 -2.60
CA LEU A 118 12.36 -0.03 -3.85
C LEU A 118 12.66 1.26 -4.62
N PRO A 119 12.82 1.20 -5.95
CA PRO A 119 13.00 2.40 -6.75
C PRO A 119 11.75 3.30 -6.69
N PRO A 120 11.91 4.62 -6.93
CA PRO A 120 10.82 5.57 -6.88
C PRO A 120 10.05 5.55 -8.20
N LEU A 121 9.31 4.46 -8.42
CA LEU A 121 8.44 4.31 -9.57
C LEU A 121 6.98 4.43 -9.13
N HIS A 122 6.20 5.13 -9.94
CA HIS A 122 4.78 5.35 -9.77
C HIS A 122 4.02 5.30 -11.10
N ASP A 123 4.73 5.04 -12.21
CA ASP A 123 4.20 4.87 -13.55
C ASP A 123 4.83 3.58 -14.08
N ILE A 124 3.99 2.58 -14.31
CA ILE A 124 4.40 1.24 -14.67
C ILE A 124 3.57 0.80 -15.85
N GLN A 125 4.18 0.26 -16.89
CA GLN A 125 3.45 -0.36 -17.98
C GLN A 125 4.15 -1.58 -18.56
N THR A 126 3.37 -2.37 -19.29
CA THR A 126 3.84 -3.60 -19.94
C THR A 126 4.65 -3.37 -21.19
N ASP A 127 4.52 -2.21 -21.85
CA ASP A 127 5.24 -1.90 -23.09
C ASP A 127 5.60 -0.41 -23.17
N TRP A 128 6.88 -0.10 -22.94
CA TRP A 128 7.42 1.26 -23.07
C TRP A 128 7.78 1.65 -24.51
N ALA A 129 7.79 0.70 -25.46
CA ALA A 129 8.04 1.00 -26.88
C ALA A 129 6.80 1.56 -27.59
N ASP A 130 5.61 1.28 -27.05
CA ASP A 130 4.32 1.79 -27.50
C ASP A 130 3.48 2.24 -26.28
N PRO A 131 3.84 3.38 -25.63
CA PRO A 131 3.18 3.82 -24.40
C PRO A 131 1.68 4.06 -24.54
N ILE A 132 0.89 3.60 -23.56
CA ILE A 132 -0.56 3.83 -23.55
C ILE A 132 -0.83 5.29 -23.19
N GLN A 133 -1.54 6.00 -24.07
CA GLN A 133 -1.98 7.38 -23.88
C GLN A 133 -3.30 7.46 -23.12
N PRO A 134 -3.50 8.45 -22.24
CA PRO A 134 -4.77 8.67 -21.54
C PRO A 134 -5.82 9.31 -22.44
N SER A 135 -7.10 9.11 -22.14
CA SER A 135 -8.20 9.76 -22.87
C SER A 135 -8.42 11.17 -22.31
N ASP A 136 -9.12 12.01 -23.08
CA ASP A 136 -9.56 13.32 -22.58
C ASP A 136 -10.47 13.18 -21.35
N ALA A 137 -11.26 12.11 -21.27
CA ALA A 137 -12.12 11.82 -20.12
C ALA A 137 -11.28 11.56 -18.85
N LEU A 138 -10.22 10.75 -18.98
CA LEU A 138 -9.30 10.48 -17.86
C LEU A 138 -8.49 11.72 -17.47
N LEU A 139 -7.99 12.49 -18.44
CA LEU A 139 -7.30 13.75 -18.16
C LEU A 139 -8.20 14.73 -17.41
N THR A 140 -9.47 14.83 -17.81
CA THR A 140 -10.48 15.66 -17.12
C THR A 140 -10.71 15.18 -15.68
N GLU A 141 -10.83 13.87 -15.43
CA GLU A 141 -10.99 13.36 -14.06
C GLU A 141 -9.73 13.59 -13.21
N ARG A 142 -8.55 13.43 -13.80
CA ARG A 142 -7.26 13.69 -13.15
C ARG A 142 -7.17 15.15 -12.71
N GLU A 143 -7.52 16.10 -13.58
CA GLU A 143 -7.57 17.51 -13.23
C GLU A 143 -8.59 17.80 -12.12
N ALA A 144 -9.82 17.28 -12.26
CA ALA A 144 -10.90 17.48 -11.29
C ALA A 144 -10.58 16.96 -9.87
N THR A 145 -9.62 16.05 -9.75
CA THR A 145 -9.18 15.45 -8.48
C THR A 145 -7.80 15.92 -8.03
N GLY A 146 -7.20 16.88 -8.73
CA GLY A 146 -5.90 17.45 -8.38
C GLY A 146 -4.73 16.49 -8.53
N ALA A 147 -4.71 15.67 -9.58
CA ALA A 147 -3.54 14.87 -9.94
C ALA A 147 -2.31 15.76 -10.12
N LEU A 148 -1.19 15.36 -9.52
CA LEU A 148 0.08 16.10 -9.56
C LEU A 148 1.09 15.47 -10.50
N ASN A 149 1.05 14.14 -10.65
CA ASN A 149 1.91 13.44 -11.60
C ASN A 149 1.31 13.59 -13.00
N ALA A 150 2.15 13.81 -14.01
CA ALA A 150 1.73 13.72 -15.41
C ALA A 150 1.73 12.26 -15.89
N ILE A 151 1.09 12.01 -17.03
CA ILE A 151 1.28 10.77 -17.80
C ILE A 151 2.07 11.19 -19.03
N GLU A 152 3.33 10.76 -19.11
CA GLU A 152 4.27 11.14 -20.17
C GLU A 152 4.66 9.91 -21.00
N ASP A 153 5.10 10.10 -22.23
CA ASP A 153 5.54 8.99 -23.10
C ASP A 153 6.82 8.35 -22.58
N ALA A 154 7.75 9.19 -22.12
CA ALA A 154 9.06 8.80 -21.61
C ALA A 154 9.36 9.54 -20.29
N PRO A 155 8.69 9.18 -19.19
CA PRO A 155 8.86 9.88 -17.93
C PRO A 155 10.26 9.67 -17.37
N VAL A 156 10.78 10.71 -16.73
CA VAL A 156 12.11 10.73 -16.10
C VAL A 156 11.97 10.89 -14.59
N ILE A 157 12.76 10.13 -13.84
CA ILE A 157 12.81 10.29 -12.38
C ILE A 157 13.40 11.66 -12.06
N PRO A 158 12.71 12.53 -11.28
CA PRO A 158 13.22 13.87 -11.00
C PRO A 158 14.59 13.85 -10.32
N GLU A 159 15.47 14.80 -10.67
CA GLU A 159 16.83 14.91 -10.11
C GLU A 159 16.85 14.93 -8.57
N GLY A 160 15.85 15.56 -7.95
CA GLY A 160 15.71 15.60 -6.49
C GLY A 160 15.58 14.23 -5.83
N ALA A 161 15.19 13.18 -6.58
CA ALA A 161 15.11 11.82 -6.09
C ALA A 161 16.48 11.28 -5.64
N ASN A 162 17.58 11.79 -6.19
CA ASN A 162 18.95 11.39 -5.82
C ASN A 162 19.27 11.58 -4.33
N ALA A 163 18.55 12.49 -3.64
CA ALA A 163 18.71 12.67 -2.19
C ALA A 163 18.31 11.42 -1.37
N ARG A 164 17.36 10.62 -1.89
CA ARG A 164 16.85 9.42 -1.23
C ARG A 164 17.19 8.12 -1.97
N TRP A 165 17.31 8.19 -3.30
CA TRP A 165 17.68 7.07 -4.17
C TRP A 165 18.88 7.47 -5.02
N PRO A 166 20.11 7.38 -4.48
CA PRO A 166 21.31 7.82 -5.17
C PRO A 166 21.50 7.12 -6.51
N GLY A 167 21.69 7.91 -7.58
CA GLY A 167 21.97 7.41 -8.93
C GLY A 167 20.72 7.14 -9.77
N LEU A 168 19.50 7.38 -9.25
CA LEU A 168 18.26 7.18 -10.01
C LEU A 168 17.68 8.47 -10.60
N GLY A 169 17.98 9.65 -10.04
CA GLY A 169 17.51 10.91 -10.61
C GLY A 169 18.11 11.16 -12.00
N GLY A 170 17.27 11.65 -12.91
CA GLY A 170 17.62 11.88 -14.33
C GLY A 170 17.47 10.66 -15.23
N ARG A 171 17.21 9.46 -14.67
CA ARG A 171 17.02 8.23 -15.44
C ARG A 171 15.60 8.09 -15.98
N LEU A 172 15.47 7.38 -17.11
CA LEU A 172 14.16 7.01 -17.63
C LEU A 172 13.47 6.02 -16.68
N VAL A 173 12.18 6.25 -16.45
CA VAL A 173 11.32 5.33 -15.67
C VAL A 173 11.33 3.94 -16.29
N SER A 174 11.33 3.83 -17.62
CA SER A 174 11.37 2.56 -18.34
C SER A 174 12.62 1.74 -18.04
N GLU A 175 13.80 2.37 -18.05
CA GLU A 175 15.08 1.71 -17.74
C GLU A 175 15.10 1.21 -16.29
N VAL A 176 14.64 2.04 -15.36
CA VAL A 176 14.63 1.70 -13.93
C VAL A 176 13.57 0.63 -13.63
N GLN A 177 12.46 0.61 -14.37
CA GLN A 177 11.47 -0.46 -14.28
C GLN A 177 12.11 -1.78 -14.73
N GLU A 178 12.68 -1.83 -15.93
CA GLU A 178 13.31 -3.04 -16.50
C GLU A 178 14.36 -3.63 -15.55
N GLU A 179 15.26 -2.80 -15.00
CA GLU A 179 16.28 -3.24 -14.04
C GLU A 179 15.71 -3.75 -12.70
N ALA A 180 14.52 -3.29 -12.33
CA ALA A 180 13.86 -3.63 -11.08
C ALA A 180 13.01 -4.91 -11.19
N GLU A 181 12.74 -5.38 -12.40
CA GLU A 181 11.91 -6.56 -12.64
C GLU A 181 12.65 -7.88 -12.39
N PHE A 182 11.87 -8.90 -12.06
CA PHE A 182 12.38 -10.26 -11.94
C PHE A 182 12.63 -10.86 -13.32
N VAL A 183 13.86 -11.26 -13.61
CA VAL A 183 14.22 -11.98 -14.84
C VAL A 183 14.49 -13.45 -14.49
N PRO A 184 13.65 -14.39 -14.95
CA PRO A 184 13.89 -15.81 -14.75
C PRO A 184 15.26 -16.23 -15.27
N GLY A 185 16.09 -16.80 -14.39
CA GLY A 185 17.44 -17.25 -14.71
C GLY A 185 18.54 -16.28 -14.29
N GLU A 186 18.23 -15.01 -14.01
CA GLU A 186 19.20 -14.05 -13.47
C GLU A 186 19.15 -14.01 -11.94
N GLN A 187 17.97 -13.80 -11.34
CA GLN A 187 17.83 -13.77 -9.89
C GLN A 187 17.39 -15.13 -9.32
N LYS A 188 17.80 -15.41 -8.07
CA LYS A 188 17.55 -16.68 -7.37
C LYS A 188 16.06 -17.01 -7.17
N SER A 189 15.20 -16.00 -7.10
CA SER A 189 13.74 -16.15 -6.92
C SER A 189 13.04 -14.82 -7.20
N PRO A 190 11.71 -14.80 -7.46
CA PRO A 190 10.94 -13.57 -7.57
C PRO A 190 11.07 -12.63 -6.36
N LYS A 191 11.30 -13.17 -5.15
CA LYS A 191 11.50 -12.36 -3.93
C LYS A 191 12.82 -11.58 -3.91
N ALA A 192 13.75 -11.90 -4.81
CA ALA A 192 15.04 -11.25 -4.92
C ALA A 192 15.00 -10.01 -5.83
N ALA A 193 13.93 -9.83 -6.61
CA ALA A 193 13.71 -8.65 -7.42
C ALA A 193 12.79 -7.65 -6.71
N PRO A 194 12.98 -6.34 -6.92
CA PRO A 194 12.03 -5.33 -6.47
C PRO A 194 10.60 -5.55 -7.01
N TYR A 195 10.47 -5.85 -8.31
CA TYR A 195 9.20 -5.92 -9.03
C TYR A 195 9.01 -7.27 -9.76
N PRO A 196 7.75 -7.69 -10.01
CA PRO A 196 7.47 -8.83 -10.88
C PRO A 196 7.85 -8.50 -12.33
N TYR A 197 8.10 -9.53 -13.14
CA TYR A 197 8.21 -9.37 -14.59
C TYR A 197 6.89 -8.88 -15.18
N LEU A 198 6.95 -7.84 -16.01
CA LEU A 198 5.81 -7.26 -16.68
C LEU A 198 6.05 -7.24 -18.19
N ALA A 199 5.14 -7.88 -18.91
CA ALA A 199 5.10 -7.88 -20.35
C ALA A 199 3.65 -7.89 -20.81
N PRO A 200 3.39 -7.51 -22.07
CA PRO A 200 2.07 -7.61 -22.66
C PRO A 200 1.56 -9.05 -22.57
N LEU A 201 0.30 -9.23 -22.22
CA LEU A 201 -0.31 -10.56 -22.24
C LEU A 201 -0.68 -10.91 -23.67
N ILE A 202 -0.13 -12.00 -24.19
CA ILE A 202 -0.58 -12.64 -25.42
C ILE A 202 -1.38 -13.88 -25.02
N ALA A 203 -2.64 -13.95 -25.46
CA ALA A 203 -3.57 -14.99 -25.04
C ALA A 203 -4.47 -15.43 -26.21
N PRO A 204 -5.01 -16.65 -26.18
CA PRO A 204 -6.00 -17.09 -27.17
C PRO A 204 -7.31 -16.30 -27.05
N GLY A 205 -8.03 -16.17 -28.17
CA GLY A 205 -9.33 -15.48 -28.25
C GLY A 205 -9.31 -14.30 -29.22
N SER A 206 -10.47 -13.65 -29.39
CA SER A 206 -10.61 -12.43 -30.18
C SER A 206 -10.39 -11.17 -29.35
N VAL A 207 -10.38 -10.00 -30.00
CA VAL A 207 -10.36 -8.69 -29.32
C VAL A 207 -11.58 -8.54 -28.41
N GLU A 208 -12.75 -9.00 -28.86
CA GLU A 208 -13.98 -8.99 -28.09
C GLU A 208 -13.87 -9.85 -26.82
N ASP A 209 -13.28 -11.05 -26.91
CA ASP A 209 -13.02 -11.92 -25.75
C ASP A 209 -12.07 -11.25 -24.75
N GLY A 210 -10.95 -10.70 -25.25
CA GLY A 210 -9.96 -9.98 -24.45
C GLY A 210 -10.55 -8.75 -23.74
N TYR A 211 -11.33 -7.96 -24.48
CA TYR A 211 -12.01 -6.78 -23.95
C TYR A 211 -13.04 -7.16 -22.89
N ALA A 212 -13.89 -8.16 -23.15
CA ALA A 212 -14.89 -8.62 -22.19
C ALA A 212 -14.24 -9.16 -20.90
N ALA A 213 -13.12 -9.91 -21.04
CA ALA A 213 -12.36 -10.39 -19.89
C ALA A 213 -11.75 -9.24 -19.07
N ALA A 214 -11.17 -8.24 -19.76
CA ALA A 214 -10.61 -7.04 -19.13
C ALA A 214 -11.66 -6.22 -18.38
N LEU A 215 -12.79 -5.95 -19.03
CA LEU A 215 -13.89 -5.20 -18.42
C LEU A 215 -14.42 -5.91 -17.18
N ALA A 216 -14.69 -7.22 -17.28
CA ALA A 216 -15.19 -8.00 -16.15
C ALA A 216 -14.16 -8.16 -15.01
N ALA A 217 -12.85 -8.05 -15.29
CA ALA A 217 -11.81 -8.00 -14.26
C ALA A 217 -11.80 -6.63 -13.54
N VAL A 218 -11.90 -5.53 -14.29
CA VAL A 218 -12.00 -4.16 -13.74
C VAL A 218 -13.25 -4.01 -12.87
N GLU A 219 -14.41 -4.47 -13.35
CA GLU A 219 -15.67 -4.47 -12.60
C GLU A 219 -15.59 -5.36 -11.36
N GLY A 220 -15.04 -6.57 -11.49
CA GLY A 220 -14.88 -7.51 -10.38
C GLY A 220 -13.99 -7.00 -9.25
N LYS A 221 -13.02 -6.12 -9.57
CA LYS A 221 -12.17 -5.44 -8.58
C LYS A 221 -12.84 -4.19 -7.98
N GLY A 222 -14.00 -3.78 -8.48
CA GLY A 222 -14.71 -2.58 -8.02
C GLY A 222 -13.98 -1.28 -8.33
N TRP A 223 -13.16 -1.26 -9.38
CA TRP A 223 -12.50 -0.03 -9.82
C TRP A 223 -13.51 0.89 -10.53
N SER A 224 -13.31 2.20 -10.39
CA SER A 224 -14.20 3.18 -11.02
C SER A 224 -13.84 3.30 -12.50
N ILE A 225 -14.70 2.79 -13.38
CA ILE A 225 -14.51 2.93 -14.83
C ILE A 225 -14.70 4.40 -15.22
N VAL A 226 -13.71 4.94 -15.92
CA VAL A 226 -13.72 6.30 -16.48
C VAL A 226 -14.15 6.25 -17.95
N LEU A 227 -13.62 5.27 -18.68
CA LEU A 227 -13.86 5.05 -20.10
C LEU A 227 -13.86 3.55 -20.39
N ALA A 228 -14.77 3.11 -21.25
CA ALA A 228 -14.87 1.73 -21.73
C ALA A 228 -15.39 1.76 -23.17
N GLU A 229 -14.48 1.59 -24.14
CA GLU A 229 -14.74 1.69 -25.58
C GLU A 229 -14.39 0.35 -26.25
N PRO A 230 -15.39 -0.53 -26.47
CA PRO A 230 -15.15 -1.87 -27.01
C PRO A 230 -14.57 -1.84 -28.42
N GLU A 231 -15.04 -0.90 -29.26
CA GLU A 231 -14.59 -0.75 -30.65
C GLU A 231 -13.11 -0.33 -30.76
N GLU A 232 -12.58 0.37 -29.75
CA GLU A 232 -11.17 0.77 -29.68
C GLU A 232 -10.32 -0.20 -28.85
N GLY A 233 -10.94 -1.21 -28.22
CA GLY A 233 -10.27 -2.11 -27.29
C GLY A 233 -9.72 -1.39 -26.06
N ARG A 234 -10.35 -0.31 -25.61
CA ARG A 234 -9.80 0.61 -24.61
C ARG A 234 -10.62 0.64 -23.33
N ILE A 235 -9.96 0.49 -22.18
CA ILE A 235 -10.57 0.63 -20.86
C ILE A 235 -9.68 1.49 -19.98
N GLU A 236 -10.25 2.49 -19.35
CA GLU A 236 -9.57 3.34 -18.36
C GLU A 236 -10.36 3.35 -17.06
N ALA A 237 -9.67 3.08 -15.95
CA ALA A 237 -10.29 2.97 -14.63
C ALA A 237 -9.42 3.60 -13.54
N THR A 238 -10.05 3.96 -12.44
CA THR A 238 -9.39 4.53 -11.25
C THR A 238 -9.54 3.59 -10.05
N GLN A 239 -8.42 3.24 -9.42
CA GLN A 239 -8.40 2.54 -8.13
C GLN A 239 -8.12 3.53 -7.01
N THR A 240 -8.88 3.47 -5.92
CA THR A 240 -8.71 4.33 -4.75
C THR A 240 -8.23 3.53 -3.53
N SER A 241 -7.08 3.91 -2.96
CA SER A 241 -6.51 3.25 -1.79
C SER A 241 -7.38 3.38 -0.55
N PHE A 242 -7.43 2.33 0.26
CA PHE A 242 -8.36 2.23 1.38
C PHE A 242 -8.12 3.29 2.47
N TRP A 243 -6.86 3.48 2.88
CA TRP A 243 -6.50 4.29 4.04
C TRP A 243 -6.39 5.79 3.73
N TYR A 244 -5.65 6.14 2.67
CA TYR A 244 -5.33 7.53 2.34
C TYR A 244 -6.22 8.11 1.24
N GLY A 245 -6.94 7.27 0.49
CA GLY A 245 -7.73 7.75 -0.65
C GLY A 245 -6.88 8.15 -1.87
N PHE A 246 -5.60 7.74 -1.93
CA PHE A 246 -4.79 7.89 -3.14
C PHE A 246 -5.44 7.21 -4.34
N LYS A 247 -5.36 7.87 -5.49
CA LYS A 247 -5.91 7.39 -6.74
C LYS A 247 -4.76 6.98 -7.66
N ASP A 248 -4.87 5.78 -8.21
CA ASP A 248 -4.04 5.26 -9.27
C ASP A 248 -4.92 4.99 -10.48
N ASP A 249 -4.49 5.42 -11.65
CA ASP A 249 -5.18 5.20 -12.92
C ASP A 249 -4.65 3.94 -13.57
N ILE A 250 -5.54 3.18 -14.20
CA ILE A 250 -5.26 1.94 -14.91
C ILE A 250 -5.78 2.12 -16.32
N LEU A 251 -4.88 2.01 -17.30
CA LEU A 251 -5.19 2.08 -18.71
C LEU A 251 -4.93 0.71 -19.31
N ILE A 252 -5.90 0.17 -20.04
CA ILE A 252 -5.85 -1.15 -20.67
C ILE A 252 -6.12 -0.95 -22.15
N ARG A 253 -5.26 -1.55 -22.98
CA ARG A 253 -5.38 -1.56 -24.44
C ARG A 253 -5.40 -3.02 -24.92
N VAL A 254 -6.43 -3.37 -25.68
CA VAL A 254 -6.68 -4.70 -26.23
C VAL A 254 -6.61 -4.62 -27.75
N ARG A 255 -5.79 -5.47 -28.38
CA ARG A 255 -5.52 -5.44 -29.82
C ARG A 255 -5.37 -6.85 -30.39
N PRO A 256 -5.60 -7.05 -31.70
CA PRO A 256 -5.34 -8.34 -32.33
C PRO A 256 -3.84 -8.67 -32.28
N ASP A 257 -3.53 -9.95 -32.13
CA ASP A 257 -2.19 -10.51 -32.20
C ASP A 257 -2.19 -11.77 -33.07
N GLU A 258 -1.06 -12.14 -33.67
CA GLU A 258 -0.98 -13.36 -34.49
C GLU A 258 -1.36 -14.63 -33.71
N ALA A 259 -1.09 -14.66 -32.40
CA ALA A 259 -1.43 -15.77 -31.52
C ALA A 259 -2.80 -15.63 -30.82
N GLY A 260 -3.60 -14.61 -31.18
CA GLY A 260 -4.93 -14.37 -30.62
C GLY A 260 -5.16 -12.90 -30.31
N VAL A 261 -5.09 -12.56 -29.02
CA VAL A 261 -5.27 -11.19 -28.52
C VAL A 261 -4.08 -10.76 -27.68
N ARG A 262 -3.70 -9.50 -27.84
CA ARG A 262 -2.70 -8.81 -27.01
C ARG A 262 -3.39 -7.84 -26.07
N ILE A 263 -2.99 -7.85 -24.80
CA ILE A 263 -3.45 -6.92 -23.77
C ILE A 263 -2.24 -6.21 -23.15
N ASP A 264 -2.18 -4.90 -23.35
CA ASP A 264 -1.20 -4.00 -22.72
C ASP A 264 -1.88 -3.29 -21.53
N VAL A 265 -1.12 -3.07 -20.45
CA VAL A 265 -1.63 -2.41 -19.23
C VAL A 265 -0.62 -1.38 -18.74
N ARG A 266 -1.11 -0.20 -18.39
CA ARG A 266 -0.38 0.87 -17.69
C ARG A 266 -1.08 1.22 -16.38
N SER A 267 -0.33 1.42 -15.31
CA SER A 267 -0.87 1.86 -14.02
C SER A 267 -0.03 3.00 -13.44
N VAL A 268 -0.68 4.13 -13.17
CA VAL A 268 -0.02 5.40 -12.82
C VAL A 268 -0.64 6.05 -11.60
N SER A 269 0.16 6.35 -10.58
CA SER A 269 -0.30 7.11 -9.41
C SER A 269 -0.49 8.58 -9.73
N ARG A 270 -1.59 9.16 -9.24
CA ARG A 270 -1.87 10.60 -9.42
C ARG A 270 -0.96 11.49 -8.56
N VAL A 271 -0.37 10.97 -7.48
CA VAL A 271 0.51 11.72 -6.58
C VAL A 271 1.67 10.86 -6.07
N GLY A 272 2.76 11.53 -5.70
CA GLY A 272 3.92 10.89 -5.06
C GLY A 272 4.94 10.34 -6.04
N LEU A 273 6.20 10.26 -5.59
CA LEU A 273 7.32 9.77 -6.40
C LEU A 273 7.47 8.24 -6.37
N SER A 274 6.89 7.55 -5.40
CA SER A 274 6.99 6.10 -5.27
C SER A 274 5.68 5.56 -4.74
N ASP A 275 5.22 4.47 -5.35
CA ASP A 275 4.03 3.73 -4.93
C ASP A 275 4.37 2.47 -4.11
N LEU A 276 5.65 2.22 -3.84
CA LEU A 276 6.16 1.02 -3.16
C LEU A 276 5.85 -0.30 -3.90
N GLY A 277 5.85 -0.26 -5.24
CA GLY A 277 5.56 -1.37 -6.14
C GLY A 277 4.09 -1.75 -6.19
N VAL A 278 3.18 -0.86 -5.76
CA VAL A 278 1.74 -1.14 -5.79
C VAL A 278 1.24 -1.27 -7.23
N ASN A 279 1.63 -0.38 -8.14
CA ASN A 279 1.24 -0.42 -9.54
C ASN A 279 1.82 -1.66 -10.23
N ALA A 280 3.10 -1.99 -9.99
CA ALA A 280 3.69 -3.20 -10.56
C ALA A 280 2.97 -4.49 -10.13
N ARG A 281 2.62 -4.61 -8.83
CA ARG A 281 1.80 -5.72 -8.35
C ARG A 281 0.40 -5.71 -8.95
N ARG A 282 -0.25 -4.55 -9.05
CA ARG A 282 -1.59 -4.41 -9.64
C ARG A 282 -1.62 -4.86 -11.10
N VAL A 283 -0.62 -4.44 -11.89
CA VAL A 283 -0.49 -4.84 -13.29
C VAL A 283 -0.32 -6.36 -13.36
N ARG A 284 0.61 -6.94 -12.61
CA ARG A 284 0.82 -8.41 -12.60
C ARG A 284 -0.46 -9.17 -12.21
N ASP A 285 -1.10 -8.78 -11.10
CA ASP A 285 -2.32 -9.42 -10.60
C ASP A 285 -3.48 -9.32 -11.62
N LEU A 286 -3.55 -8.23 -12.39
CA LEU A 286 -4.53 -8.09 -13.46
C LEU A 286 -4.20 -9.03 -14.62
N LEU A 287 -2.96 -9.05 -15.10
CA LEU A 287 -2.54 -9.92 -16.21
C LEU A 287 -2.74 -11.41 -15.87
N ASP A 288 -2.38 -11.83 -14.65
CA ASP A 288 -2.62 -13.20 -14.15
C ASP A 288 -4.10 -13.58 -14.21
N GLU A 289 -4.98 -12.67 -13.81
CA GLU A 289 -6.42 -12.90 -13.84
C GLU A 289 -6.96 -13.01 -15.28
N LEU A 290 -6.48 -12.15 -16.19
CA LEU A 290 -6.87 -12.17 -17.60
C LEU A 290 -6.40 -13.43 -18.30
N GLU A 291 -5.17 -13.87 -18.05
CA GLU A 291 -4.64 -15.13 -18.56
C GLU A 291 -5.52 -16.31 -18.15
N VAL A 292 -5.90 -16.38 -16.87
CA VAL A 292 -6.80 -17.43 -16.37
C VAL A 292 -8.18 -17.37 -17.02
N ARG A 293 -8.74 -16.17 -17.22
CA ARG A 293 -10.06 -15.98 -17.85
C ARG A 293 -10.06 -16.42 -19.31
N LEU A 294 -9.06 -16.00 -20.09
CA LEU A 294 -8.96 -16.27 -21.53
C LEU A 294 -8.60 -17.73 -21.82
N ASN A 295 -7.75 -18.33 -21.00
CA ASN A 295 -7.43 -19.75 -21.13
C ASN A 295 -8.61 -20.68 -20.75
N LYS A 296 -9.52 -20.24 -19.88
CA LYS A 296 -10.75 -20.98 -19.58
C LYS A 296 -11.83 -20.84 -20.65
N ALA A 297 -11.89 -19.69 -21.32
CA ALA A 297 -12.83 -19.41 -22.40
C ALA A 297 -12.47 -20.14 -23.70
N SER A 298 -11.19 -20.48 -23.86
CA SER A 298 -10.72 -21.32 -24.97
C SER A 298 -11.28 -22.74 -24.84
N PRO A 299 -12.09 -23.24 -25.79
CA PRO A 299 -12.50 -24.64 -25.76
C PRO A 299 -11.25 -25.51 -25.82
N ALA A 300 -11.15 -26.51 -24.95
CA ALA A 300 -10.14 -27.56 -25.06
C ALA A 300 -10.20 -28.10 -26.49
N GLY A 301 -9.12 -27.92 -27.25
CA GLY A 301 -9.08 -28.17 -28.70
C GLY A 301 -9.76 -29.47 -29.09
N GLY A 302 -10.67 -29.38 -30.07
CA GLY A 302 -11.22 -30.51 -30.80
C GLY A 302 -10.23 -31.03 -31.85
#